data_AF-A0A4R3VV82-F1
#
_entry.id   AF-A0A4R3VV82-F1
#
_cell.length_a   1.000
_cell.length_b   1.000
_cell.length_c   1.000
_cell.angle_alpha   90.00
_cell.angle_beta   90.00
_cell.angle_gamma   90.00
#
_symmetry.space_group_name_H-M   'P 1'
#
loop_
_entity.id
_entity.type
_entity.pdbx_description
1 polymer ?
#
loop_
_entity_poly.entity_id
_entity_poly.type
_entity_poly.pdbx_seq_one_letter_code
_entity_poly.pdbx_strand_id
1 'polypeptide(L)'
;MKKVLLTLTAVAGLAFASQAQEMGFGKGNVIVEGNLGFNSRDNKNTEVKRSSFDFTPKVGYFFTDKLAAGINFNVGTETEDQYGIDRKSKDNNVGVGLFGRYYFLELGSRFKTYAELNADYNHSKSELTVGDNTTDSPKTNKFGVNAGIGANYFLTDKVALNFAFANVIGFNTSKTDADGAKAVNEFGVNINEFNNFFNTAQFGLTFKF
;
A
#
# COMPACT_ATOMS: atom_id res chain seq x y z
N MET A 1 -36.10 0.81 -13.20
CA MET A 1 -35.89 2.23 -13.57
C MET A 1 -34.76 2.90 -12.78
N LYS A 2 -34.68 2.80 -11.44
CA LYS A 2 -33.59 3.40 -10.65
C LYS A 2 -32.18 2.89 -10.99
N LYS A 3 -32.04 1.59 -11.31
CA LYS A 3 -30.76 0.97 -11.70
C LYS A 3 -30.26 1.45 -13.07
N VAL A 4 -31.17 1.60 -14.04
CA VAL A 4 -30.84 2.07 -15.40
C VAL A 4 -30.46 3.55 -15.40
N LEU A 5 -31.13 4.36 -14.59
CA LEU A 5 -30.79 5.78 -14.44
C LEU A 5 -29.37 5.95 -13.87
N LEU A 6 -29.00 5.14 -12.86
CA LEU A 6 -27.65 5.18 -12.27
C LEU A 6 -26.56 4.79 -13.28
N THR A 7 -26.80 3.76 -14.11
CA THR A 7 -25.85 3.38 -15.18
C THR A 7 -25.78 4.44 -16.27
N LEU A 8 -26.90 5.07 -16.64
CA LEU A 8 -26.92 6.12 -17.66
C LEU A 8 -26.23 7.39 -17.17
N THR A 9 -26.39 7.75 -15.89
CA THR A 9 -25.68 8.88 -15.28
C THR A 9 -24.19 8.60 -15.14
N ALA A 10 -23.80 7.36 -14.82
CA ALA A 10 -22.40 6.94 -14.80
C ALA A 10 -21.76 7.01 -16.20
N VAL A 11 -22.46 6.55 -17.24
CA VAL A 11 -21.97 6.59 -18.63
C VAL A 11 -21.94 8.02 -19.18
N ALA A 12 -22.95 8.85 -18.87
CA ALA A 12 -22.97 10.25 -19.27
C ALA A 12 -21.87 11.07 -18.56
N GLY A 13 -21.63 10.83 -17.27
CA GLY A 13 -20.54 11.46 -16.52
C GLY A 13 -19.15 11.14 -17.09
N LEU A 14 -18.96 9.93 -17.60
CA LEU A 14 -17.73 9.52 -18.29
C LEU A 14 -17.56 10.20 -19.67
N ALA A 15 -18.67 10.46 -20.38
CA ALA A 15 -18.64 11.12 -21.68
C ALA A 15 -18.32 12.63 -21.59
N PHE A 16 -18.81 13.33 -20.55
CA PHE A 16 -18.51 14.76 -20.35
C PHE A 16 -17.11 15.04 -19.81
N ALA A 17 -16.41 14.03 -19.27
CA ALA A 17 -15.00 14.15 -18.84
C ALA A 17 -13.98 14.08 -20.01
N SER A 18 -14.45 14.09 -21.26
CA SER A 18 -13.61 13.99 -22.47
C SER A 18 -13.18 15.34 -23.05
N GLN A 19 -13.58 16.47 -22.46
CA GLN A 19 -12.97 17.76 -22.78
C GLN A 19 -11.48 17.73 -22.35
N ALA A 20 -10.59 18.12 -23.26
CA ALA A 20 -9.13 18.03 -23.16
C ALA A 20 -8.53 18.91 -22.04
N GLN A 21 -8.79 18.53 -20.79
CA GLN A 21 -8.08 19.04 -19.65
C GLN A 21 -6.77 18.24 -19.54
N GLU A 22 -5.62 18.92 -19.48
CA GLU A 22 -4.35 18.26 -19.21
C GLU A 22 -4.41 17.60 -17.82
N MET A 23 -4.59 16.29 -17.84
CA MET A 23 -4.53 15.45 -16.64
C MET A 23 -3.06 15.07 -16.43
N GLY A 24 -2.60 15.17 -15.20
CA GLY A 24 -1.19 15.00 -14.89
C GLY A 24 -0.77 15.78 -13.66
N PHE A 25 0.50 15.59 -13.33
CA PHE A 25 1.16 16.30 -12.25
C PHE A 25 2.09 17.34 -12.84
N GLY A 26 2.28 18.42 -12.10
CA GLY A 26 3.19 19.52 -12.45
C GLY A 26 3.85 20.06 -11.20
N LYS A 27 4.91 20.84 -11.39
CA LYS A 27 5.58 21.54 -10.30
C LYS A 27 4.59 22.35 -9.47
N GLY A 28 4.70 22.25 -8.15
CA GLY A 28 3.83 22.93 -7.21
C GLY A 28 2.60 22.12 -6.79
N ASN A 29 2.27 21.02 -7.47
CA ASN A 29 1.15 20.19 -7.06
C ASN A 29 1.43 19.49 -5.74
N VAL A 30 0.39 19.39 -4.91
CA VAL A 30 0.37 18.54 -3.72
C VAL A 30 -0.48 17.32 -4.02
N ILE A 31 0.03 16.14 -3.66
CA ILE A 31 -0.73 14.90 -3.70
C ILE A 31 -1.09 14.44 -2.30
N VAL A 32 -2.33 13.97 -2.15
CA VAL A 32 -2.79 13.18 -1.01
C VAL A 32 -3.23 11.84 -1.55
N GLU A 33 -2.55 10.78 -1.17
CA GLU A 33 -2.77 9.43 -1.69
C GLU A 33 -3.09 8.47 -0.54
N GLY A 34 -3.99 7.51 -0.77
CA GLY A 34 -4.25 6.44 0.18
C GLY A 34 -4.32 5.11 -0.53
N ASN A 35 -3.41 4.19 -0.18
CA ASN A 35 -3.37 2.84 -0.72
C ASN A 35 -3.94 1.85 0.29
N LEU A 36 -4.82 0.97 -0.17
CA LEU A 36 -5.48 -0.04 0.66
C LEU A 36 -5.12 -1.43 0.13
N GLY A 37 -4.77 -2.32 1.07
CA GLY A 37 -4.60 -3.74 0.86
C GLY A 37 -5.56 -4.51 1.77
N PHE A 38 -6.22 -5.52 1.23
CA PHE A 38 -7.02 -6.45 2.02
C PHE A 38 -6.91 -7.86 1.42
N ASN A 39 -6.61 -8.83 2.26
CA ASN A 39 -6.58 -10.24 1.88
C ASN A 39 -7.29 -11.08 2.95
N SER A 40 -7.98 -12.13 2.52
CA SER A 40 -8.58 -13.10 3.43
C SER A 40 -8.57 -14.47 2.79
N ARG A 41 -8.10 -15.47 3.53
CA ARG A 41 -8.01 -16.87 3.12
C ARG A 41 -8.47 -17.77 4.25
N ASP A 42 -9.40 -18.66 3.94
CA ASP A 42 -9.94 -19.64 4.88
C ASP A 42 -9.63 -21.05 4.36
N ASN A 43 -8.68 -21.74 5.02
CA ASN A 43 -8.31 -23.11 4.68
C ASN A 43 -9.02 -24.09 5.62
N LYS A 44 -10.13 -24.65 5.12
CA LYS A 44 -10.94 -25.62 5.87
C LYS A 44 -10.24 -26.95 6.17
N ASN A 45 -9.25 -27.34 5.37
CA ASN A 45 -8.54 -28.61 5.59
C ASN A 45 -7.59 -28.54 6.79
N THR A 46 -7.03 -27.37 7.07
CA THR A 46 -6.14 -27.14 8.21
C THR A 46 -6.81 -26.33 9.31
N GLU A 47 -8.08 -25.97 9.14
CA GLU A 47 -8.85 -25.14 10.07
C GLU A 47 -8.15 -23.80 10.42
N VAL A 48 -7.54 -23.19 9.40
CA VAL A 48 -6.80 -21.92 9.55
C VAL A 48 -7.43 -20.84 8.67
N LYS A 49 -7.82 -19.73 9.29
CA LYS A 49 -8.26 -18.53 8.61
C LYS A 49 -7.23 -17.42 8.81
N ARG A 50 -6.71 -16.87 7.71
CA ARG A 50 -5.80 -15.73 7.70
C ARG A 50 -6.48 -14.53 7.07
N SER A 51 -6.31 -13.35 7.65
CA SER A 51 -6.73 -12.09 7.06
C SER A 51 -5.71 -11.00 7.31
N SER A 52 -5.45 -10.18 6.30
CA SER A 52 -4.61 -8.99 6.42
C SER A 52 -5.34 -7.76 5.89
N PHE A 53 -5.02 -6.63 6.50
CA PHE A 53 -5.46 -5.31 6.07
C PHE A 53 -4.29 -4.34 6.22
N ASP A 54 -4.08 -3.52 5.20
CA ASP A 54 -3.02 -2.52 5.15
C ASP A 54 -3.56 -1.22 4.58
N PHE A 55 -3.18 -0.10 5.19
CA PHE A 55 -3.48 1.23 4.72
C PHE A 55 -2.25 2.12 4.78
N THR A 56 -1.93 2.72 3.64
CA THR A 56 -0.74 3.55 3.45
C THR A 56 -1.13 4.93 2.93
N PRO A 57 -1.51 5.87 3.81
CA PRO A 57 -1.74 7.26 3.42
C PRO A 57 -0.40 7.98 3.18
N LYS A 58 -0.38 8.87 2.19
CA LYS A 58 0.79 9.64 1.76
C LYS A 58 0.40 11.08 1.47
N VAL A 59 1.32 11.99 1.76
CA VAL A 59 1.26 13.38 1.29
C VAL A 59 2.58 13.71 0.64
N GLY A 60 2.54 14.23 -0.59
CA GLY A 60 3.73 14.56 -1.38
C GLY A 60 3.61 15.89 -2.10
N TYR A 61 4.76 16.48 -2.42
CA TYR A 61 4.87 17.74 -3.14
C TYR A 61 5.75 17.57 -4.37
N PHE A 62 5.27 18.08 -5.51
CA PHE A 62 6.00 18.08 -6.77
C PHE A 62 6.94 19.30 -6.85
N PHE A 63 8.24 19.06 -6.74
CA PHE A 63 9.26 20.12 -6.88
C PHE A 63 9.73 20.30 -8.32
N THR A 64 9.41 19.35 -9.19
CA THR A 64 9.48 19.46 -10.66
C THR A 64 8.21 18.88 -11.27
N ASP A 65 8.06 18.93 -12.60
CA ASP A 65 6.91 18.34 -13.28
C ASP A 65 6.86 16.81 -13.19
N LYS A 66 7.97 16.15 -12.81
CA LYS A 66 8.07 14.68 -12.76
C LYS A 66 8.55 14.12 -11.43
N LEU A 67 9.01 14.96 -10.51
CA LEU A 67 9.56 14.54 -9.23
C LEU A 67 8.72 15.06 -8.09
N ALA A 68 8.34 14.15 -7.21
CA ALA A 68 7.68 14.44 -5.95
C ALA A 68 8.43 13.80 -4.79
N ALA A 69 8.33 14.40 -3.61
CA ALA A 69 8.79 13.80 -2.36
C ALA A 69 7.79 14.11 -1.26
N GLY A 70 7.78 13.29 -0.22
CA GLY A 70 6.79 13.43 0.82
C GLY A 70 6.94 12.45 1.96
N ILE A 71 5.90 12.41 2.78
CA ILE A 71 5.79 11.53 3.93
C ILE A 71 4.70 10.50 3.69
N ASN A 72 4.86 9.32 4.27
CA ASN A 72 3.86 8.27 4.29
C ASN A 72 3.68 7.74 5.71
N PHE A 73 2.51 7.18 5.98
CA PHE A 73 2.26 6.39 7.17
C PHE A 73 1.86 5.00 6.74
N ASN A 74 2.11 4.02 7.61
CA ASN A 74 1.73 2.63 7.40
C ASN A 74 0.89 2.20 8.59
N VAL A 75 -0.29 1.66 8.33
CA VAL A 75 -1.15 1.05 9.35
C VAL A 75 -1.58 -0.30 8.82
N GLY A 76 -1.26 -1.37 9.56
CA GLY A 76 -1.53 -2.73 9.12
C GLY A 76 -2.00 -3.61 10.26
N THR A 77 -2.82 -4.59 9.95
CA THR A 77 -3.14 -5.69 10.86
C THR A 77 -3.20 -7.00 10.10
N GLU A 78 -2.61 -8.03 10.69
CA GLU A 78 -2.71 -9.41 10.23
C GLU A 78 -3.29 -10.25 11.35
N THR A 79 -4.16 -11.18 11.02
CA THR A 79 -4.74 -12.13 11.96
C THR A 79 -4.67 -13.53 11.36
N GLU A 80 -4.20 -14.47 12.15
CA GLU A 80 -4.27 -15.90 11.86
C GLU A 80 -5.06 -16.59 12.97
N ASP A 81 -6.16 -17.22 12.60
CA ASP A 81 -7.08 -17.91 13.49
C ASP A 81 -7.07 -19.41 13.15
N GLN A 82 -6.46 -20.21 14.01
CA GLN A 82 -6.44 -21.67 13.97
C GLN A 82 -7.54 -22.21 14.88
N TYR A 83 -8.77 -22.12 14.40
CA TYR A 83 -9.97 -22.38 15.20
C TYR A 83 -10.15 -23.85 15.60
N GLY A 84 -9.45 -24.79 14.95
CA GLY A 84 -9.41 -26.20 15.34
C GLY A 84 -8.73 -26.47 16.69
N ILE A 85 -7.87 -25.55 17.13
CA ILE A 85 -7.09 -25.67 18.39
C ILE A 85 -7.24 -24.42 19.27
N ASP A 86 -8.25 -23.60 19.01
CA ASP A 86 -8.54 -22.34 19.71
C ASP A 86 -7.28 -21.47 19.90
N ARG A 87 -6.53 -21.27 18.81
CA ARG A 87 -5.31 -20.49 18.78
C ARG A 87 -5.43 -19.36 17.79
N LYS A 88 -5.16 -18.14 18.22
CA LYS A 88 -5.21 -16.94 17.38
C LYS A 88 -3.96 -16.09 17.55
N SER A 89 -3.33 -15.72 16.43
CA SER A 89 -2.25 -14.74 16.39
C SER A 89 -2.76 -13.45 15.76
N LYS A 90 -2.39 -12.31 16.32
CA LYS A 90 -2.71 -11.00 15.76
C LYS A 90 -1.47 -10.12 15.76
N ASP A 91 -1.12 -9.61 14.60
CA ASP A 91 -0.05 -8.65 14.41
C ASP A 91 -0.65 -7.30 14.05
N ASN A 92 -0.17 -6.25 14.72
CA ASN A 92 -0.50 -4.87 14.37
C ASN A 92 0.79 -4.16 13.98
N ASN A 93 0.73 -3.33 12.96
CA ASN A 93 1.86 -2.52 12.48
C ASN A 93 1.45 -1.06 12.37
N VAL A 94 2.30 -0.17 12.88
CA VAL A 94 2.18 1.27 12.66
C VAL A 94 3.56 1.82 12.33
N GLY A 95 3.65 2.68 11.32
CA GLY A 95 4.91 3.30 10.96
C GLY A 95 4.76 4.61 10.21
N VAL A 96 5.91 5.22 9.98
CA VAL A 96 6.06 6.47 9.24
C VAL A 96 7.27 6.33 8.32
N GLY A 97 7.23 7.00 7.19
CA GLY A 97 8.34 7.01 6.26
C GLY A 97 8.40 8.26 5.42
N LEU A 98 9.48 8.36 4.66
CA LEU A 98 9.66 9.34 3.60
C LEU A 98 9.67 8.61 2.27
N PHE A 99 9.25 9.30 1.21
CA PHE A 99 9.35 8.77 -0.14
C PHE A 99 9.80 9.83 -1.13
N GLY A 100 10.46 9.38 -2.19
CA GLY A 100 10.75 10.14 -3.40
C GLY A 100 10.20 9.38 -4.60
N ARG A 101 9.49 10.08 -5.48
CA ARG A 101 8.77 9.50 -6.62
C ARG A 101 9.16 10.21 -7.91
N TYR A 102 9.51 9.44 -8.93
CA TYR A 102 9.84 9.92 -10.27
C TYR A 102 8.89 9.34 -11.32
N TYR A 103 8.18 10.21 -12.03
CA TYR A 103 7.31 9.85 -13.14
C TYR A 103 8.12 9.71 -14.44
N PHE A 104 8.41 8.48 -14.84
CA PHE A 104 9.31 8.19 -15.96
C PHE A 104 8.60 7.98 -17.29
N LEU A 105 7.32 7.60 -17.27
CA LEU A 105 6.54 7.34 -18.49
C LEU A 105 5.10 7.81 -18.32
N GLU A 106 4.67 8.61 -19.29
CA GLU A 106 3.33 9.19 -19.37
C GLU A 106 2.70 8.74 -20.70
N LEU A 107 1.66 7.90 -20.63
CA LEU A 107 0.96 7.40 -21.81
C LEU A 107 -0.35 8.18 -21.96
N GLY A 108 -0.32 9.17 -22.87
CA GLY A 108 -1.41 10.12 -23.05
C GLY A 108 -1.60 11.03 -21.83
N SER A 109 -2.82 11.58 -21.70
CA SER A 109 -3.14 12.50 -20.60
C SER A 109 -3.45 11.77 -19.28
N ARG A 110 -3.98 10.55 -19.32
CA ARG A 110 -4.54 9.92 -18.11
C ARG A 110 -3.60 8.98 -17.37
N PHE A 111 -2.66 8.33 -18.06
CA PHE A 111 -1.85 7.28 -17.48
C PHE A 111 -0.43 7.78 -17.17
N LYS A 112 -0.07 7.80 -15.88
CA LYS A 112 1.24 8.26 -15.41
C LYS A 112 1.89 7.16 -14.59
N THR A 113 3.05 6.68 -15.01
CA THR A 113 3.79 5.64 -14.27
C THR A 113 4.97 6.25 -13.54
N TYR A 114 5.31 5.67 -12.40
CA TYR A 114 6.35 6.17 -11.53
C TYR A 114 7.22 5.05 -10.97
N ALA A 115 8.46 5.41 -10.66
CA ALA A 115 9.30 4.69 -9.72
C ALA A 115 9.28 5.44 -8.38
N GLU A 116 9.28 4.72 -7.28
CA GLU A 116 9.28 5.29 -5.94
C GLU A 116 10.38 4.65 -5.10
N LEU A 117 11.16 5.47 -4.40
CA LEU A 117 12.05 5.07 -3.33
C LEU A 117 11.40 5.47 -2.00
N ASN A 118 11.33 4.53 -1.07
CA ASN A 118 10.72 4.69 0.24
C ASN A 118 11.74 4.31 1.32
N ALA A 119 11.79 5.08 2.40
CA ALA A 119 12.46 4.70 3.63
C ALA A 119 11.49 4.84 4.79
N ASP A 120 11.30 3.76 5.54
CA ASP A 120 10.27 3.65 6.56
C ASP A 120 10.81 3.14 7.88
N TYR A 121 10.18 3.58 8.96
CA TYR A 121 10.37 3.05 10.30
C TYR A 121 9.03 2.61 10.85
N ASN A 122 8.95 1.34 11.19
CA ASN A 122 7.73 0.63 11.53
C ASN A 122 7.86 -0.03 12.90
N HIS A 123 6.73 -0.09 13.59
CA HIS A 123 6.60 -0.73 14.89
C HIS A 123 5.51 -1.78 14.81
N SER A 124 5.84 -3.00 15.23
CA SER A 124 4.90 -4.09 15.26
C SER A 124 4.74 -4.65 16.67
N LYS A 125 3.50 -5.04 17.00
CA LYS A 125 3.16 -5.77 18.21
C LYS A 125 2.38 -7.02 17.83
N SER A 126 2.73 -8.13 18.44
CA SER A 126 2.13 -9.44 18.21
C SER A 126 1.43 -9.91 19.48
N GLU A 127 0.22 -10.41 19.33
CA GLU A 127 -0.59 -10.97 20.41
C GLU A 127 -0.88 -12.44 20.05
N LEU A 128 -0.70 -13.34 21.01
CA LEU A 128 -1.06 -14.75 20.87
C LEU A 128 -2.12 -15.10 21.91
N THR A 129 -3.27 -15.54 21.42
CA THR A 129 -4.37 -16.07 22.23
C THR A 129 -4.43 -17.58 22.08
N VAL A 130 -4.51 -18.31 23.19
CA VAL A 130 -4.75 -19.77 23.24
C VAL A 130 -5.84 -20.02 24.29
N GLY A 131 -7.00 -20.51 23.85
CA GLY A 131 -8.20 -20.49 24.69
C GLY A 131 -8.57 -19.07 25.10
N ASP A 132 -8.89 -18.88 26.38
CA ASP A 132 -9.19 -17.55 26.95
C ASP A 132 -7.94 -16.73 27.33
N ASN A 133 -6.73 -17.26 27.16
CA ASN A 133 -5.50 -16.61 27.59
C ASN A 133 -4.84 -15.86 26.44
N THR A 134 -4.63 -14.55 26.59
CA THR A 134 -3.87 -13.72 25.63
C THR A 134 -2.53 -13.31 26.22
N THR A 135 -1.46 -13.48 25.43
CA THR A 135 -0.10 -13.08 25.77
C THR A 135 0.45 -12.13 24.72
N ASP A 136 0.97 -10.99 25.16
CA ASP A 136 1.65 -10.03 24.28
C ASP A 136 3.11 -10.42 24.08
N SER A 137 3.57 -10.36 22.83
CA SER A 137 4.99 -10.46 22.50
C SER A 137 5.67 -9.09 22.63
N PRO A 138 7.00 -9.05 22.88
CA PRO A 138 7.74 -7.81 22.87
C PRO A 138 7.61 -7.09 21.53
N LYS A 139 7.59 -5.76 21.58
CA LYS A 139 7.50 -4.90 20.40
C LYS A 139 8.66 -5.18 19.45
N THR A 140 8.41 -5.18 18.15
CA THR A 140 9.45 -5.27 17.12
C THR A 140 9.56 -3.96 16.37
N ASN A 141 10.77 -3.43 16.27
CA ASN A 141 11.09 -2.23 15.49
C ASN A 141 11.65 -2.67 14.14
N LYS A 142 11.21 -2.03 13.05
CA LYS A 142 11.61 -2.34 11.69
C LYS A 142 12.06 -1.06 10.99
N PHE A 143 13.15 -1.13 10.23
CA PHE A 143 13.58 -0.07 9.33
C PHE A 143 13.73 -0.66 7.93
N GLY A 144 13.14 0.00 6.93
CA GLY A 144 13.14 -0.44 5.55
C GLY A 144 13.62 0.65 4.62
N VAL A 145 14.33 0.26 3.56
CA VAL A 145 14.55 1.07 2.36
C VAL A 145 14.16 0.24 1.16
N ASN A 146 13.14 0.69 0.44
CA ASN A 146 12.47 -0.08 -0.60
C ASN A 146 12.31 0.77 -1.86
N ALA A 147 12.54 0.19 -3.03
CA ALA A 147 12.22 0.82 -4.30
C ALA A 147 11.26 -0.03 -5.12
N GLY A 148 10.24 0.61 -5.68
CA GLY A 148 9.16 -0.03 -6.42
C GLY A 148 8.69 0.82 -7.58
N ILE A 149 7.68 0.32 -8.29
CA ILE A 149 7.02 1.01 -9.40
C ILE A 149 5.51 1.07 -9.15
N GLY A 150 4.86 2.04 -9.78
CA GLY A 150 3.41 2.19 -9.71
C GLY A 150 2.86 2.97 -10.88
N ALA A 151 1.54 3.09 -10.92
CA ALA A 151 0.84 3.83 -11.95
C ALA A 151 -0.35 4.60 -11.38
N ASN A 152 -0.60 5.78 -11.93
CA ASN A 152 -1.79 6.56 -11.73
C ASN A 152 -2.64 6.58 -13.01
N TYR A 153 -3.96 6.44 -12.85
CA TYR A 153 -4.93 6.64 -13.91
C TYR A 153 -5.91 7.75 -13.52
N PHE A 154 -5.82 8.91 -14.18
CA PHE A 154 -6.67 10.07 -13.89
C PHE A 154 -8.11 9.84 -14.34
N LEU A 155 -9.03 9.89 -13.38
CA LEU A 155 -10.48 9.90 -13.59
C LEU A 155 -10.93 11.33 -13.95
N THR A 156 -10.40 12.31 -13.22
CA THR A 156 -10.58 13.76 -13.44
C THR A 156 -9.22 14.45 -13.41
N ASP A 157 -9.16 15.78 -13.54
CA ASP A 157 -7.95 16.57 -13.37
C ASP A 157 -7.34 16.50 -11.94
N LYS A 158 -8.16 16.22 -10.94
CA LYS A 158 -7.79 16.20 -9.51
C LYS A 158 -7.81 14.82 -8.87
N VAL A 159 -8.43 13.83 -9.49
CA VAL A 159 -8.60 12.49 -8.90
C VAL A 159 -8.05 11.43 -9.84
N ALA A 160 -7.13 10.63 -9.33
CA ALA A 160 -6.57 9.47 -10.02
C ALA A 160 -6.73 8.21 -9.19
N LEU A 161 -6.94 7.08 -9.86
CA LEU A 161 -6.68 5.77 -9.27
C LEU A 161 -5.17 5.60 -9.14
N ASN A 162 -4.72 5.00 -8.04
CA ASN A 162 -3.34 4.59 -7.83
C ASN A 162 -3.25 3.07 -7.81
N PHE A 163 -2.23 2.56 -8.49
CA PHE A 163 -1.86 1.16 -8.50
C PHE A 163 -0.38 1.12 -8.09
N ALA A 164 -0.13 0.80 -6.83
CA ALA A 164 1.24 0.56 -6.36
C ALA A 164 1.55 -0.92 -6.60
N PHE A 165 2.53 -1.20 -7.46
CA PHE A 165 3.03 -2.55 -7.66
C PHE A 165 4.02 -2.90 -6.54
N ALA A 166 4.36 -4.19 -6.42
CA ALA A 166 5.31 -4.65 -5.41
C ALA A 166 6.68 -3.95 -5.50
N ASN A 167 7.36 -3.91 -4.35
CA ASN A 167 8.75 -3.46 -4.28
C ASN A 167 9.63 -4.36 -5.15
N VAL A 168 10.41 -3.75 -6.03
CA VAL A 168 11.35 -4.44 -6.93
C VAL A 168 12.64 -4.77 -6.21
N ILE A 169 13.08 -3.90 -5.29
CA ILE A 169 14.27 -4.10 -4.48
C ILE A 169 14.04 -3.52 -3.08
N GLY A 170 14.58 -4.16 -2.06
CA GLY A 170 14.49 -3.64 -0.70
C GLY A 170 15.53 -4.20 0.23
N PHE A 171 15.89 -3.41 1.24
CA PHE A 171 16.61 -3.84 2.42
C PHE A 171 15.75 -3.53 3.65
N ASN A 172 15.53 -4.53 4.49
CA ASN A 172 14.73 -4.39 5.69
C ASN A 172 15.49 -5.00 6.87
N THR A 173 15.53 -4.28 7.99
CA THR A 173 16.05 -4.78 9.26
C THR A 173 14.94 -4.77 10.29
N SER A 174 14.88 -5.80 11.12
CA SER A 174 13.95 -5.87 12.25
C SER A 174 14.67 -6.28 13.53
N LYS A 175 14.24 -5.72 14.66
CA LYS A 175 14.78 -6.07 15.98
C LYS A 175 13.64 -6.08 17.00
N THR A 176 13.50 -7.20 17.68
CA THR A 176 12.61 -7.35 18.83
C THR A 176 13.19 -6.60 20.04
N ASP A 177 12.34 -5.88 20.76
CA ASP A 177 12.67 -5.11 21.94
C ASP A 177 12.71 -6.01 23.18
N ALA A 178 13.71 -6.88 23.21
CA ALA A 178 13.98 -7.81 24.29
C ALA A 178 15.49 -7.87 24.57
N ASP A 179 15.85 -8.16 25.82
CA ASP A 179 17.25 -8.26 26.20
C ASP A 179 17.98 -9.38 25.42
N GLY A 180 19.20 -9.09 24.98
CA GLY A 180 19.98 -9.99 24.12
C GLY A 180 19.48 -10.16 22.67
N ALA A 181 18.37 -9.53 22.26
CA ALA A 181 17.85 -9.65 20.91
C ALA A 181 18.80 -9.04 19.86
N LYS A 182 18.99 -9.75 18.74
CA LYS A 182 19.81 -9.31 17.60
C LYS A 182 18.92 -8.88 16.44
N ALA A 183 19.44 -7.98 15.61
CA ALA A 183 18.76 -7.58 14.39
C ALA A 183 18.73 -8.73 13.37
N VAL A 184 17.61 -8.87 12.67
CA VAL A 184 17.45 -9.73 11.49
C VAL A 184 17.42 -8.82 10.28
N ASN A 185 18.33 -9.07 9.33
CA ASN A 185 18.46 -8.29 8.10
C ASN A 185 17.97 -9.12 6.92
N GLU A 186 17.24 -8.48 6.03
CA GLU A 186 16.71 -9.06 4.81
C GLU A 186 17.03 -8.14 3.64
N PHE A 187 17.53 -8.72 2.55
CA PHE A 187 17.68 -8.04 1.28
C PHE A 187 16.93 -8.85 0.23
N GLY A 188 16.06 -8.17 -0.51
CA GLY A 188 15.21 -8.78 -1.52
C GLY A 188 15.33 -8.06 -2.86
N VAL A 189 15.33 -8.84 -3.93
CA VAL A 189 15.23 -8.36 -5.32
C VAL A 189 14.16 -9.18 -6.02
N ASN A 190 13.05 -8.55 -6.35
CA ASN A 190 11.87 -9.15 -6.97
C ASN A 190 11.83 -8.82 -8.47
N ILE A 191 12.92 -9.13 -9.17
CA ILE A 191 12.99 -9.03 -10.63
C ILE A 191 12.59 -10.41 -11.17
N ASN A 192 11.50 -10.49 -11.95
CA ASN A 192 10.91 -11.72 -12.51
C ASN A 192 9.91 -12.50 -11.61
N GLU A 193 9.32 -11.87 -10.61
CA GLU A 193 8.08 -12.36 -9.99
C GLU A 193 6.92 -12.20 -11.00
N PHE A 194 6.81 -13.13 -11.95
CA PHE A 194 5.67 -13.21 -12.90
C PHE A 194 4.41 -13.82 -12.27
N ASN A 195 4.47 -14.14 -10.98
CA ASN A 195 3.27 -14.48 -10.22
C ASN A 195 2.28 -13.31 -10.26
N ASN A 196 1.00 -13.63 -10.13
CA ASN A 196 -0.10 -12.68 -10.28
C ASN A 196 0.18 -11.35 -9.56
N PHE A 197 0.59 -10.32 -10.31
CA PHE A 197 1.01 -9.02 -9.77
C PHE A 197 -0.10 -8.32 -8.99
N PHE A 198 -1.35 -8.79 -9.13
CA PHE A 198 -2.50 -8.38 -8.32
C PHE A 198 -2.48 -8.91 -6.87
N ASN A 199 -1.67 -9.92 -6.54
CA ASN A 199 -1.62 -10.46 -5.18
C ASN A 199 -0.95 -9.49 -4.19
N THR A 200 -0.05 -8.65 -4.69
CA THR A 200 0.74 -7.70 -3.90
C THR A 200 0.47 -6.25 -4.29
N ALA A 201 -0.27 -6.02 -5.38
CA ALA A 201 -0.68 -4.68 -5.78
C ALA A 201 -1.64 -4.08 -4.75
N GLN A 202 -1.35 -2.84 -4.35
CA GLN A 202 -2.28 -2.05 -3.56
C GLN A 202 -3.02 -1.08 -4.47
N PHE A 203 -4.33 -0.97 -4.22
CA PHE A 203 -5.19 -0.06 -4.94
C PHE A 203 -5.47 1.15 -4.06
N GLY A 204 -5.43 2.33 -4.67
CA GLY A 204 -5.60 3.57 -3.95
C GLY A 204 -6.26 4.66 -4.75
N LEU A 205 -6.51 5.78 -4.08
CA LEU A 205 -6.89 7.04 -4.70
C LEU A 205 -5.81 8.06 -4.45
N THR A 206 -5.50 8.85 -5.47
CA THR A 206 -4.62 10.01 -5.40
C THR A 206 -5.43 11.25 -5.72
N PHE A 207 -5.44 12.18 -4.79
CA PHE A 207 -6.01 13.52 -4.95
C PHE A 207 -4.87 14.50 -5.22
N LYS A 208 -5.06 15.38 -6.20
CA LYS A 208 -4.12 16.41 -6.61
C LYS A 208 -4.69 17.80 -6.30
N PHE A 209 -3.87 18.65 -5.70
CA PHE A 209 -4.17 20.04 -5.36
C PHE A 209 -3.17 20.99 -6.01
#